data_AF-A0A2E7XM54-F1
#
_entry.id   AF-A0A2E7XM54-F1
#
_cell.length_a   1.000
_cell.length_b   1.000
_cell.length_c   1.000
_cell.angle_alpha   90.00
_cell.angle_beta   90.00
_cell.angle_gamma   90.00
#
_symmetry.space_group_name_H-M   'P 1'
#
loop_
_entity.id
_entity.type
_entity.pdbx_description
1 polymer ?
#
loop_
_entity_poly.entity_id
_entity_poly.type
_entity_poly.pdbx_seq_one_letter_code
_entity_poly.pdbx_strand_id
1 'polypeptide(L)'
;MKKCLTVMILSLLLAGTVVTWAENDTQQNQKSQSVGGPWGHPDVLNAAAAIQMTPEQQAKFRAAVGAFVDGLMKYTVSLIKQQKPDIPRKLKRKRRKLTKVMDQSMSEVLDEEQYPRYEAYRDLLLDKMEKISSGGRRRR
;
A
#
# COMPACT_ATOMS: atom_id res chain seq x y z
N MET A 1 17.63 15.50 48.07
CA MET A 1 18.05 16.92 47.99
C MET A 1 19.57 16.99 48.02
N LYS A 2 20.18 17.85 47.18
CA LYS A 2 21.62 18.24 47.14
C LYS A 2 22.53 17.18 46.47
N LYS A 3 22.88 17.28 45.18
CA LYS A 3 23.75 18.22 44.41
C LYS A 3 25.25 17.86 44.47
N CYS A 4 25.78 17.53 43.27
CA CYS A 4 27.06 17.99 42.69
C CYS A 4 28.41 17.44 43.22
N LEU A 5 29.22 16.88 42.31
CA LEU A 5 30.59 17.31 41.89
C LEU A 5 31.35 16.08 41.30
N THR A 6 31.54 15.96 39.99
CA THR A 6 32.66 16.45 39.14
C THR A 6 34.06 15.87 39.38
N VAL A 7 34.50 15.10 38.36
CA VAL A 7 35.75 15.28 37.57
C VAL A 7 37.06 14.69 38.12
N MET A 8 37.62 13.73 37.38
CA MET A 8 38.98 13.68 36.79
C MET A 8 39.24 12.23 36.32
N ILE A 9 39.01 11.82 35.07
CA ILE A 9 39.79 12.05 33.84
C ILE A 9 41.31 12.07 34.05
N LEU A 10 41.94 10.91 33.88
CA LEU A 10 43.31 10.64 33.39
C LEU A 10 43.39 9.09 33.29
N SER A 11 43.64 8.39 32.18
CA SER A 11 44.53 8.68 31.07
C SER A 11 44.09 7.87 29.83
N LEU A 12 44.02 8.56 28.69
CA LEU A 12 44.06 8.01 27.33
C LEU A 12 45.46 7.47 27.03
N LEU A 13 45.56 6.37 26.26
CA LEU A 13 46.39 6.20 25.04
C LEU A 13 46.35 4.71 24.60
N LEU A 14 46.25 4.28 23.33
CA LEU A 14 45.78 4.86 22.07
C LEU A 14 45.87 3.75 21.00
N ALA A 15 44.72 3.33 20.45
CA ALA A 15 44.54 2.76 19.11
C ALA A 15 43.01 2.63 18.96
N GLY A 16 42.30 3.47 18.23
CA GLY A 16 42.59 3.92 16.88
C GLY A 16 41.61 3.26 15.90
N THR A 17 40.30 3.43 16.11
CA THR A 17 39.27 3.18 15.09
C THR A 17 38.21 4.28 15.14
N VAL A 18 38.19 5.09 14.09
CA VAL A 18 37.17 6.07 13.75
C VAL A 18 36.18 5.37 12.82
N VAL A 19 34.94 5.09 13.25
CA VAL A 19 33.79 4.80 12.36
C VAL A 19 32.51 5.11 13.17
N THR A 20 32.04 6.36 13.14
CA THR A 20 30.83 6.83 12.43
C THR A 20 29.56 6.02 12.72
N TRP A 21 28.56 6.74 13.24
CA TRP A 21 27.13 6.46 13.20
C TRP A 21 26.73 5.48 12.09
N ALA A 22 26.05 4.40 12.46
CA ALA A 22 25.21 3.66 11.54
C ALA A 22 23.84 3.54 12.19
N GLU A 23 23.08 4.63 12.07
CA GLU A 23 21.63 4.61 11.97
C GLU A 23 21.30 3.63 10.84
N ASN A 24 21.15 2.35 11.18
CA ASN A 24 20.83 1.32 10.19
C ASN A 24 19.32 1.33 10.00
N ASP A 25 18.85 2.39 9.35
CA ASP A 25 17.61 2.41 8.59
C ASP A 25 17.66 1.24 7.60
N THR A 26 17.20 0.08 8.05
CA THR A 26 16.92 -1.04 7.17
C THR A 26 15.58 -0.79 6.50
N GLN A 27 15.45 0.34 5.80
CA GLN A 27 14.45 0.45 4.76
C GLN A 27 15.03 -0.17 3.48
N GLN A 28 14.18 -0.96 2.84
CA GLN A 28 14.27 -1.38 1.43
C GLN A 28 15.13 -2.61 1.12
N ASN A 29 14.73 -3.77 1.63
CA ASN A 29 14.81 -4.98 0.81
C ASN A 29 13.63 -5.92 1.06
N GLN A 30 12.45 -5.51 0.60
CA GLN A 30 11.39 -6.47 0.30
C GLN A 30 11.04 -6.35 -1.18
N LYS A 31 11.93 -6.86 -2.02
CA LYS A 31 11.51 -7.46 -3.29
C LYS A 31 10.85 -8.81 -3.00
N SER A 32 9.86 -8.84 -2.10
CA SER A 32 8.96 -9.97 -2.00
C SER A 32 8.16 -9.96 -3.29
N GLN A 33 8.53 -10.86 -4.18
CA GLN A 33 7.82 -11.12 -5.43
C GLN A 33 6.31 -11.19 -5.09
N SER A 34 5.54 -10.17 -5.49
CA SER A 34 4.10 -10.16 -5.25
C SER A 34 3.52 -11.31 -6.07
N VAL A 35 3.17 -12.41 -5.40
CA VAL A 35 2.50 -13.56 -6.01
C VAL A 35 1.04 -13.16 -6.23
N GLY A 36 0.80 -12.30 -7.20
CA GLY A 36 -0.49 -11.65 -7.42
C GLY A 36 -0.31 -10.23 -7.94
N GLY A 37 -1.31 -9.71 -8.65
CA GLY A 37 -1.30 -8.34 -9.16
C GLY A 37 -1.20 -7.27 -8.05
N PRO A 38 -1.53 -6.01 -8.34
CA PRO A 38 -1.38 -4.89 -7.38
C PRO A 38 -2.00 -5.14 -5.98
N TRP A 39 -3.01 -6.01 -5.90
CA TRP A 39 -3.70 -6.44 -4.67
C TRP A 39 -2.92 -7.45 -3.80
N GLY A 40 -1.90 -8.12 -4.33
CA GLY A 40 -1.04 -9.08 -3.61
C GLY A 40 0.24 -8.46 -3.07
N HIS A 41 0.39 -7.14 -3.11
CA HIS A 41 1.55 -6.44 -2.60
C HIS A 41 1.57 -6.50 -1.06
N PRO A 42 2.72 -6.75 -0.39
CA PRO A 42 2.79 -6.83 1.08
C PRO A 42 2.24 -5.58 1.76
N ASP A 43 2.59 -4.38 1.30
CA ASP A 43 2.03 -3.11 1.82
C ASP A 43 0.49 -3.08 1.78
N VAL A 44 -0.12 -3.61 0.72
CA VAL A 44 -1.59 -3.64 0.57
C VAL A 44 -2.20 -4.64 1.56
N LEU A 45 -1.56 -5.80 1.75
CA LEU A 45 -1.99 -6.81 2.71
C LEU A 45 -1.85 -6.33 4.16
N ASN A 46 -0.74 -5.65 4.47
CA ASN A 46 -0.48 -5.05 5.78
C ASN A 46 -1.49 -3.93 6.08
N ALA A 47 -1.77 -3.07 5.10
CA ALA A 47 -2.79 -2.04 5.23
C ALA A 47 -4.19 -2.64 5.45
N ALA A 48 -4.54 -3.73 4.74
CA ALA A 48 -5.81 -4.43 4.96
C ALA A 48 -5.91 -5.04 6.37
N ALA A 49 -4.80 -5.58 6.90
CA ALA A 49 -4.75 -6.11 8.27
C ALA A 49 -4.88 -5.00 9.33
N ALA A 50 -4.32 -3.82 9.07
CA ALA A 50 -4.35 -2.67 9.99
C ALA A 50 -5.75 -2.07 10.21
N ILE A 51 -6.72 -2.36 9.32
CA ILE A 51 -8.11 -1.92 9.48
C ILE A 51 -8.77 -2.59 10.71
N GLN A 52 -8.28 -3.76 11.15
CA GLN A 52 -8.79 -4.48 12.33
C GLN A 52 -10.30 -4.81 12.21
N MET A 53 -10.68 -5.43 11.09
CA MET A 53 -12.06 -5.84 10.82
C MET A 53 -12.45 -7.11 11.59
N THR A 54 -13.73 -7.24 11.95
CA THR A 54 -14.31 -8.51 12.42
C THR A 54 -14.34 -9.54 11.28
N PRO A 55 -14.48 -10.85 11.58
CA PRO A 55 -14.55 -11.89 10.54
C PRO A 55 -15.69 -11.66 9.54
N GLU A 56 -16.84 -11.15 9.99
CA GLU A 56 -17.98 -10.84 9.14
C GLU A 56 -17.71 -9.63 8.22
N GLN A 57 -17.14 -8.56 8.77
CA GLN A 57 -16.70 -7.39 7.99
C GLN A 57 -15.64 -7.80 6.97
N GLN A 58 -14.71 -8.67 7.37
CA GLN A 58 -13.64 -9.16 6.50
C GLN A 58 -14.19 -9.98 5.33
N ALA A 59 -15.25 -10.78 5.53
CA ALA A 59 -15.91 -11.49 4.44
C ALA A 59 -16.52 -10.52 3.41
N LYS A 60 -17.23 -9.48 3.88
CA LYS A 60 -17.79 -8.43 3.02
C LYS A 60 -16.70 -7.63 2.31
N PHE A 61 -15.61 -7.29 3.00
CA PHE A 61 -14.46 -6.61 2.42
C PHE A 61 -13.81 -7.44 1.31
N ARG A 62 -13.55 -8.73 1.54
CA ARG A 62 -13.01 -9.63 0.52
C ARG A 62 -13.92 -9.73 -0.70
N ALA A 63 -15.24 -9.80 -0.48
CA ALA A 63 -16.21 -9.81 -1.57
C ALA A 63 -16.18 -8.50 -2.38
N ALA A 64 -16.12 -7.34 -1.71
CA ALA A 64 -16.06 -6.04 -2.37
C ALA A 64 -14.76 -5.85 -3.17
N VAL A 65 -13.61 -6.19 -2.58
CA VAL A 65 -12.30 -6.14 -3.26
C VAL A 65 -12.26 -7.13 -4.42
N GLY A 66 -12.79 -8.35 -4.23
CA GLY A 66 -12.91 -9.35 -5.29
C GLY A 66 -13.73 -8.84 -6.47
N ALA A 67 -14.91 -8.28 -6.21
CA ALA A 67 -15.77 -7.69 -7.24
C ALA A 67 -15.09 -6.53 -7.99
N PHE A 68 -14.29 -5.72 -7.29
CA PHE A 68 -13.49 -4.65 -7.89
C PHE A 68 -12.44 -5.23 -8.86
N VAL A 69 -11.65 -6.21 -8.42
CA VAL A 69 -10.58 -6.82 -9.23
C VAL A 69 -11.18 -7.55 -10.44
N ASP A 70 -12.18 -8.40 -10.21
CA ASP A 70 -12.87 -9.13 -11.28
C ASP A 70 -13.53 -8.20 -12.28
N GLY A 71 -14.17 -7.13 -11.79
CA GLY A 71 -14.81 -6.13 -12.63
C GLY A 71 -13.82 -5.40 -13.53
N LEU A 72 -12.61 -5.12 -13.03
CA LEU A 72 -11.54 -4.52 -13.82
C LEU A 72 -10.95 -5.51 -14.83
N MET A 73 -10.70 -6.75 -14.43
CA MET A 73 -10.16 -7.78 -15.32
C MET A 73 -11.13 -8.08 -16.47
N LYS A 74 -12.41 -8.34 -16.17
CA LYS A 74 -13.46 -8.58 -17.17
C LYS A 74 -13.59 -7.40 -18.13
N TYR A 75 -13.56 -6.16 -17.62
CA TYR A 75 -13.64 -4.98 -18.47
C TYR A 75 -12.40 -4.80 -19.36
N THR A 76 -11.21 -5.06 -18.82
CA THR A 76 -9.96 -4.98 -19.58
C THR A 76 -9.94 -6.01 -20.71
N VAL A 77 -10.29 -7.27 -20.43
CA VAL A 77 -10.43 -8.33 -21.44
C VAL A 77 -11.46 -7.95 -22.50
N SER A 78 -12.60 -7.38 -22.09
CA SER A 78 -13.63 -6.91 -23.02
C SER A 78 -13.13 -5.80 -23.95
N LEU A 79 -12.39 -4.81 -23.43
CA LEU A 79 -11.82 -3.73 -24.23
C LEU A 79 -10.81 -4.25 -25.27
N ILE A 80 -9.97 -5.21 -24.87
CA ILE A 80 -8.98 -5.84 -25.76
C ILE A 80 -9.69 -6.64 -26.86
N LYS A 81 -10.66 -7.50 -26.49
CA LYS A 81 -11.43 -8.30 -27.44
C LYS A 81 -12.18 -7.45 -28.47
N GLN A 82 -12.73 -6.31 -28.04
CA GLN A 82 -13.47 -5.39 -28.90
C GLN A 82 -12.58 -4.39 -29.64
N GLN A 83 -11.25 -4.47 -29.49
CA GLN A 83 -10.26 -3.56 -30.09
C GLN A 83 -10.64 -2.08 -29.94
N LYS A 84 -11.17 -1.72 -28.77
CA LYS A 84 -11.72 -0.37 -28.57
C LYS A 84 -10.59 0.66 -28.63
N PRO A 85 -10.80 1.81 -29.30
CA PRO A 85 -9.90 2.95 -29.13
C PRO A 85 -9.99 3.46 -27.70
N ASP A 86 -8.92 4.14 -27.25
CA ASP A 86 -8.79 4.78 -25.95
C ASP A 86 -8.94 3.85 -24.73
N ILE A 87 -8.35 2.65 -24.80
CA ILE A 87 -8.31 1.69 -23.68
C ILE A 87 -7.90 2.36 -22.35
N PRO A 88 -6.85 3.21 -22.28
CA PRO A 88 -6.42 3.81 -21.02
C PRO A 88 -7.48 4.72 -20.39
N ARG A 89 -8.16 5.54 -21.21
CA ARG A 89 -9.21 6.46 -20.74
C ARG A 89 -10.42 5.69 -20.22
N LYS A 90 -10.82 4.63 -20.93
CA LYS A 90 -11.95 3.78 -20.56
C LYS A 90 -11.67 3.01 -19.29
N LEU A 91 -10.48 2.44 -19.16
CA LEU A 91 -10.05 1.72 -17.95
C LEU A 91 -10.02 2.65 -16.73
N LYS A 92 -9.46 3.87 -16.86
CA LYS A 92 -9.48 4.88 -15.79
C LYS A 92 -10.90 5.23 -15.34
N ARG A 93 -11.83 5.38 -16.28
CA ARG A 93 -13.26 5.63 -15.97
C ARG A 93 -13.91 4.45 -15.25
N LYS A 94 -13.67 3.22 -15.72
CA LYS A 94 -14.23 2.03 -15.08
C LYS A 94 -13.67 1.82 -13.68
N ARG A 95 -12.36 2.03 -13.48
CA ARG A 95 -11.71 2.01 -12.17
C ARG A 95 -12.38 2.95 -11.19
N ARG A 96 -12.55 4.23 -11.56
CA ARG A 96 -13.27 5.22 -10.73
C ARG A 96 -14.68 4.76 -10.35
N LYS A 97 -15.44 4.18 -11.28
CA LYS A 97 -16.78 3.66 -11.00
C LYS A 97 -16.74 2.50 -10.01
N LEU A 98 -15.83 1.54 -10.20
CA LEU A 98 -15.71 0.39 -9.31
C LEU A 98 -15.20 0.79 -7.92
N THR A 99 -14.28 1.76 -7.83
CA THR A 99 -13.86 2.33 -6.54
C THR A 99 -15.04 2.94 -5.79
N LYS A 100 -15.89 3.73 -6.46
CA LYS A 100 -17.09 4.29 -5.81
C LYS A 100 -18.04 3.21 -5.28
N VAL A 101 -18.23 2.12 -6.02
CA VAL A 101 -19.06 0.99 -5.57
C VAL A 101 -18.44 0.31 -4.35
N MET A 102 -17.12 0.12 -4.37
CA MET A 102 -16.38 -0.42 -3.23
C MET A 102 -16.52 0.49 -2.00
N ASP A 103 -16.33 1.80 -2.16
CA ASP A 103 -16.45 2.78 -1.08
C ASP A 103 -17.85 2.80 -0.48
N GLN A 104 -18.89 2.72 -1.31
CA GLN A 104 -20.28 2.63 -0.86
C GLN A 104 -20.53 1.35 -0.05
N SER A 105 -20.03 0.20 -0.53
CA SER A 105 -20.17 -1.06 0.21
C SER A 105 -19.44 -1.05 1.55
N MET A 106 -18.32 -0.33 1.64
CA MET A 106 -17.50 -0.28 2.85
C MET A 106 -18.01 0.77 3.84
N SER A 107 -18.64 1.85 3.39
CA SER A 107 -19.29 2.82 4.28
C SER A 107 -20.51 2.23 5.02
N GLU A 108 -21.11 1.16 4.48
CA GLU A 108 -22.23 0.46 5.14
C GLU A 108 -21.76 -0.59 6.16
N VAL A 109 -20.48 -0.95 6.13
CA VAL A 109 -19.93 -2.12 6.86
C VAL A 109 -18.92 -1.73 7.93
N LEU A 110 -18.14 -0.69 7.67
CA LEU A 110 -17.07 -0.23 8.54
C LEU A 110 -17.56 0.86 9.49
N ASP A 111 -17.00 0.85 10.70
CA ASP A 111 -17.25 1.89 11.69
C ASP A 111 -16.49 3.18 11.35
N GLU A 112 -16.91 4.30 11.95
CA GLU A 112 -16.29 5.62 11.73
C GLU A 112 -14.78 5.64 12.06
N GLU A 113 -14.34 4.83 13.02
CA GLU A 113 -12.92 4.70 13.38
C GLU A 113 -12.11 3.85 12.37
N GLN A 114 -12.78 2.91 11.70
CA GLN A 114 -12.17 1.99 10.73
C GLN A 114 -12.11 2.60 9.33
N TYR A 115 -13.07 3.46 8.98
CA TYR A 115 -13.20 4.04 7.65
C TYR A 115 -11.94 4.80 7.18
N PRO A 116 -11.29 5.65 8.01
CA PRO A 116 -10.04 6.32 7.61
C PRO A 116 -8.90 5.35 7.28
N ARG A 117 -8.84 4.20 7.97
CA ARG A 117 -7.84 3.15 7.69
C ARG A 117 -8.12 2.46 6.36
N TYR A 118 -9.40 2.25 6.05
CA TYR A 118 -9.83 1.77 4.74
C TYR A 118 -9.48 2.75 3.62
N GLU A 119 -9.63 4.06 3.83
CA GLU A 119 -9.24 5.06 2.83
C GLU A 119 -7.73 4.99 2.52
N ALA A 120 -6.90 4.86 3.56
CA ALA A 120 -5.46 4.68 3.39
C ALA A 120 -5.13 3.40 2.60
N TYR A 121 -5.82 2.28 2.90
CA TYR A 121 -5.70 1.05 2.13
C TYR A 121 -6.08 1.25 0.65
N ARG A 122 -7.22 1.92 0.39
CA ARG A 122 -7.74 2.18 -0.96
C ARG A 122 -6.74 2.99 -1.77
N ASP A 123 -6.20 4.05 -1.19
CA ASP A 123 -5.28 4.95 -1.88
C ASP A 123 -3.96 4.25 -2.21
N LEU A 124 -3.47 3.41 -1.28
CA LEU A 124 -2.29 2.56 -1.51
C LEU A 124 -2.55 1.56 -2.65
N LEU A 125 -3.70 0.88 -2.64
CA LEU A 125 -4.09 -0.03 -3.72
C LEU A 125 -4.10 0.68 -5.07
N LEU A 126 -4.74 1.86 -5.16
CA LEU A 126 -4.84 2.64 -6.39
C LEU A 126 -3.48 3.13 -6.87
N ASP A 127 -2.59 3.57 -5.98
CA ASP A 127 -1.23 3.97 -6.31
C ASP A 127 -0.43 2.80 -6.91
N LYS A 128 -0.49 1.61 -6.29
CA LYS A 128 0.18 0.41 -6.82
C LYS A 128 -0.39 0.01 -8.20
N MET A 129 -1.70 0.13 -8.40
CA MET A 129 -2.33 -0.09 -9.70
C MET A 129 -1.87 0.92 -10.76
N GLU A 130 -1.73 2.19 -10.37
CA GLU A 130 -1.27 3.24 -11.27
C GLU A 130 0.19 3.07 -11.66
N LYS A 131 1.06 2.70 -10.72
CA LYS A 131 2.47 2.39 -10.97
C LYS A 131 2.63 1.27 -11.99
N ILE A 132 1.84 0.21 -11.88
CA ILE A 132 1.85 -0.90 -12.86
C ILE A 132 1.35 -0.43 -14.23
N SER A 133 0.30 0.39 -14.27
CA SER A 133 -0.23 0.93 -15.54
C SER A 133 0.68 1.98 -16.19
N SER A 134 1.47 2.71 -15.41
CA SER A 134 2.32 3.82 -15.88
C SER A 134 3.76 3.40 -16.18
N GLY A 135 4.24 2.29 -15.61
CA GLY A 135 5.58 1.74 -15.85
C GLY A 135 5.89 1.40 -17.31
N GLY A 136 4.90 1.39 -18.21
CA GLY A 136 5.08 1.25 -19.66
C GLY A 136 5.44 2.55 -20.40
N ARG A 137 5.34 3.73 -19.77
CA ARG A 137 5.72 5.00 -20.40
C ARG A 137 7.17 5.35 -20.09
N ARG A 138 8.11 4.59 -20.66
CA ARG A 138 9.46 5.12 -20.86
C ARG A 138 9.35 6.25 -21.89
N ARG A 139 9.31 7.49 -21.38
CA ARG A 139 9.53 8.70 -22.18
C ARG A 139 10.88 8.53 -22.89
N ARG A 140 10.84 8.29 -24.20
CA ARG A 140 11.93 8.60 -25.11
C ARG A 140 11.81 10.06 -25.51
#